data_AF-A0A954V9G1-F1
#
_entry.id   AF-A0A954V9G1-F1
#
_cell.length_a   1.000
_cell.length_b   1.000
_cell.length_c   1.000
_cell.angle_alpha   90.00
_cell.angle_beta   90.00
_cell.angle_gamma   90.00
#
_symmetry.space_group_name_H-M   'P 1'
#
loop_
_entity.id
_entity.type
_entity.pdbx_description
1 polymer ?
#
loop_
_entity_poly.entity_id
_entity_poly.type
_entity_poly.pdbx_seq_one_letter_code
_entity_poly.pdbx_strand_id
1 'polypeptide(L)'
;LATEKSTFGLTSAKLAATVRKKLTAIQQHVNNPQLERALAAVNSVKLKLNNREELEAAAAVVGESAYEFAETQDGTRLSAIDPIVPPPNAYRHQSQR
;
A
#
# COMPACT_ATOMS: atom_id res chain seq x y z
N LEU A 1 16.35 24.67 -1.00
CA LEU A 1 15.84 23.47 -0.28
C LEU A 1 14.32 23.44 -0.05
N ALA A 2 13.52 24.41 -0.54
CA ALA A 2 12.05 24.34 -0.46
C ALA A 2 11.39 23.62 -1.65
N THR A 3 12.00 23.70 -2.84
CA THR A 3 11.51 23.06 -4.07
C THR A 3 11.63 21.53 -4.06
N GLU A 4 12.73 20.96 -3.54
CA GLU A 4 12.90 19.50 -3.44
C GLU A 4 11.91 18.84 -2.46
N LYS A 5 11.68 19.45 -1.30
CA LYS A 5 10.69 18.95 -0.32
C LYS A 5 9.27 18.97 -0.88
N SER A 6 8.94 19.97 -1.69
CA SER A 6 7.65 20.04 -2.41
C SER A 6 7.50 18.91 -3.42
N THR A 7 8.55 18.61 -4.20
CA THR A 7 8.55 17.51 -5.16
C THR A 7 8.41 16.15 -4.48
N PHE A 8 9.11 15.95 -3.35
CA PHE A 8 9.03 14.72 -2.57
C PHE A 8 7.62 14.46 -2.02
N GLY A 9 6.98 15.48 -1.43
CA GLY A 9 5.62 15.36 -0.90
C GLY A 9 4.60 15.03 -2.00
N LEU A 10 4.70 15.72 -3.15
CA LEU A 10 3.83 15.46 -4.30
C LEU A 10 4.03 14.05 -4.87
N THR A 11 5.29 13.61 -5.01
CA THR A 11 5.63 12.29 -5.54
C THR A 11 5.16 11.18 -4.59
N SER A 12 5.37 11.35 -3.30
CA SER A 12 4.93 10.41 -2.26
C SER A 12 3.39 10.31 -2.21
N ALA A 13 2.69 11.43 -2.33
CA ALA A 13 1.22 11.43 -2.38
C ALA A 13 0.70 10.69 -3.62
N LYS A 14 1.31 10.91 -4.80
CA LYS A 14 0.96 10.19 -6.04
C LYS A 14 1.23 8.69 -5.92
N LEU A 15 2.37 8.32 -5.34
CA LEU A 15 2.73 6.93 -5.09
C LEU A 15 1.71 6.28 -4.15
N ALA A 16 1.41 6.90 -3.00
CA ALA A 16 0.44 6.40 -2.03
C ALA A 16 -0.95 6.23 -2.65
N ALA A 17 -1.40 7.20 -3.47
CA ALA A 17 -2.67 7.08 -4.20
C ALA A 17 -2.68 5.91 -5.19
N THR A 18 -1.55 5.66 -5.87
CA THR A 18 -1.41 4.54 -6.82
C THR A 18 -1.43 3.21 -6.10
N VAL A 19 -0.68 3.08 -5.00
CA VAL A 19 -0.64 1.87 -4.17
C VAL A 19 -2.02 1.58 -3.57
N ARG A 20 -2.71 2.60 -3.03
CA ARG A 20 -4.07 2.45 -2.50
C ARG A 20 -5.02 1.85 -3.55
N LYS A 21 -5.03 2.38 -4.78
CA LYS A 21 -5.87 1.84 -5.86
C LYS A 21 -5.60 0.36 -6.13
N LYS A 22 -4.32 -0.03 -6.17
CA LYS A 22 -3.93 -1.44 -6.36
C LYS A 22 -4.38 -2.31 -5.20
N LEU A 23 -4.18 -1.86 -3.96
CA LEU A 23 -4.60 -2.57 -2.75
C LEU A 23 -6.12 -2.72 -2.69
N THR A 24 -6.89 -1.71 -3.11
CA THR A 24 -8.35 -1.82 -3.22
C THR A 24 -8.78 -2.88 -4.23
N ALA A 25 -8.13 -2.94 -5.40
CA ALA A 25 -8.40 -3.99 -6.38
C ALA A 25 -8.05 -5.38 -5.84
N ILE A 26 -6.90 -5.52 -5.17
CA ILE A 26 -6.49 -6.78 -4.52
C ILE A 26 -7.53 -7.20 -3.47
N GLN A 27 -8.04 -6.27 -2.65
CA GLN A 27 -9.04 -6.59 -1.63
C GLN A 27 -10.34 -7.17 -2.22
N GLN A 28 -10.73 -6.74 -3.42
CA GLN A 28 -11.92 -7.29 -4.10
C GLN A 28 -11.77 -8.77 -4.46
N HIS A 29 -10.53 -9.27 -4.59
CA HIS A 29 -10.24 -10.66 -4.93
C HIS A 29 -9.87 -11.51 -3.71
N VAL A 30 -9.07 -10.96 -2.80
CA VAL A 30 -8.52 -11.72 -1.66
C VAL A 30 -9.43 -11.67 -0.43
N ASN A 31 -10.24 -10.60 -0.30
CA ASN A 31 -11.12 -10.35 0.85
C ASN A 31 -10.42 -10.61 2.20
N ASN A 32 -9.29 -9.92 2.42
CA ASN A 32 -8.46 -10.12 3.61
C ASN A 32 -8.79 -9.07 4.69
N PRO A 33 -9.02 -9.48 5.95
CA PRO A 33 -9.41 -8.55 7.02
C PRO A 33 -8.30 -7.55 7.39
N GLN A 34 -7.03 -7.92 7.26
CA GLN A 34 -5.91 -7.02 7.54
C GLN A 34 -5.76 -5.95 6.46
N LEU A 35 -5.98 -6.34 5.20
CA LEU A 35 -5.98 -5.40 4.10
C LEU A 35 -7.18 -4.44 4.16
N GLU A 36 -8.35 -4.92 4.59
CA GLU A 36 -9.51 -4.08 4.87
C GLU A 36 -9.22 -3.05 5.98
N ARG A 37 -8.63 -3.49 7.10
CA ARG A 37 -8.24 -2.62 8.22
C ARG A 37 -7.28 -1.52 7.78
N ALA A 38 -6.24 -1.87 7.02
CA ALA A 38 -5.30 -0.91 6.46
C ALA A 38 -5.98 0.10 5.51
N LEU A 39 -6.85 -0.37 4.62
CA LEU A 39 -7.58 0.51 3.68
C LEU A 39 -8.55 1.44 4.40
N ALA A 40 -9.24 0.97 5.45
CA ALA A 40 -10.12 1.77 6.27
C ALA A 40 -9.36 2.91 6.98
N ALA A 41 -8.20 2.60 7.57
CA ALA A 41 -7.34 3.60 8.20
C ALA A 41 -6.93 4.69 7.22
N VAL A 42 -6.49 4.32 6.01
CA VAL A 42 -6.09 5.28 4.97
C VAL A 42 -7.27 6.13 4.49
N ASN A 43 -8.48 5.56 4.38
CA ASN A 43 -9.66 6.28 3.93
C ASN A 43 -10.22 7.23 5.00
N SER A 44 -9.96 6.96 6.28
CA SER A 44 -10.41 7.80 7.39
C SER A 44 -9.68 9.16 7.44
N VAL A 45 -8.44 9.23 6.93
CA VAL A 45 -7.61 10.42 7.03
C VAL A 45 -7.69 11.27 5.77
N LYS A 46 -7.92 12.58 5.96
CA LYS A 46 -7.86 13.56 4.88
C LYS A 46 -6.44 14.11 4.74
N LEU A 47 -5.90 14.06 3.51
CA LEU A 47 -4.64 14.71 3.14
C LEU A 47 -4.80 16.24 3.17
N LYS A 48 -4.54 16.84 4.33
CA LYS A 48 -4.58 18.29 4.57
C LYS A 48 -3.35 18.74 5.36
N LEU A 49 -2.97 20.00 5.22
CA LEU A 49 -1.95 20.62 6.09
C LEU A 49 -2.45 20.63 7.54
N ASN A 50 -1.50 20.53 8.49
CA ASN A 50 -1.72 20.46 9.95
C ASN A 50 -2.43 19.20 10.46
N ASN A 51 -2.37 18.09 9.71
CA ASN A 51 -2.96 16.82 10.12
C ASN A 51 -1.94 15.73 10.48
N ARG A 52 -0.80 16.12 11.06
CA ARG A 52 0.35 15.23 11.28
C ARG A 52 -0.01 14.03 12.15
N GLU A 53 -0.65 14.29 13.29
CA GLU A 53 -0.96 13.25 14.29
C GLU A 53 -1.91 12.20 13.72
N GLU A 54 -2.97 12.60 13.01
CA GLU A 54 -3.89 11.66 12.34
C GLU A 54 -3.18 10.87 11.24
N LEU A 55 -2.29 11.51 10.47
CA LEU A 55 -1.51 10.85 9.43
C LEU A 55 -0.55 9.81 10.03
N GLU A 56 0.12 10.13 11.13
CA GLU A 56 1.02 9.23 11.85
C GLU A 56 0.23 8.06 12.47
N ALA A 57 -0.92 8.32 13.07
CA ALA A 57 -1.79 7.28 13.62
C ALA A 57 -2.29 6.31 12.53
N ALA A 58 -2.75 6.82 11.38
CA ALA A 58 -3.15 5.95 10.28
C ALA A 58 -1.97 5.18 9.68
N ALA A 59 -0.78 5.80 9.59
CA ALA A 59 0.42 5.10 9.15
C ALA A 59 0.81 3.96 10.10
N ALA A 60 0.66 4.15 11.42
CA ALA A 60 0.90 3.11 12.41
C ALA A 60 -0.05 1.92 12.22
N VAL A 61 -1.36 2.17 12.04
CA VAL A 61 -2.35 1.10 11.80
C VAL A 61 -2.08 0.35 10.49
N VAL A 62 -1.68 1.05 9.43
CA VAL A 62 -1.28 0.43 8.17
C VAL A 62 -0.04 -0.45 8.37
N GLY A 63 0.94 0.03 9.13
CA GLY A 63 2.15 -0.73 9.47
C GLY A 63 1.84 -2.01 10.24
N GLU A 64 1.06 -1.90 11.32
CA GLU A 64 0.61 -3.04 12.12
C GLU A 64 -0.13 -4.07 11.27
N SER A 65 -1.11 -3.63 10.48
CA SER A 65 -1.86 -4.52 9.58
C SER A 65 -0.97 -5.20 8.54
N ALA A 66 0.09 -4.53 8.08
CA ALA A 66 1.05 -5.10 7.13
C ALA A 66 1.95 -6.16 7.79
N TYR A 67 2.38 -5.94 9.03
CA TYR A 67 3.12 -6.94 9.80
C TYR A 67 2.24 -8.17 10.07
N GLU A 68 1.02 -7.97 10.56
CA GLU A 68 0.06 -9.06 10.80
C GLU A 68 -0.26 -9.83 9.51
N PHE A 69 -0.40 -9.13 8.37
CA PHE A 69 -0.56 -9.78 7.07
C PHE A 69 0.65 -10.66 6.72
N ALA A 70 1.88 -10.15 6.91
CA ALA A 70 3.09 -10.89 6.59
C ALA A 70 3.30 -12.12 7.49
N GLU A 71 2.89 -12.05 8.76
CA GLU A 71 2.97 -13.18 9.69
C GLU A 71 1.90 -14.24 9.42
N THR A 72 0.69 -13.82 9.01
CA THR A 72 -0.46 -14.74 8.89
C THR A 72 -0.69 -15.30 7.50
N GLN A 73 -0.20 -14.66 6.45
CA GLN A 73 -0.43 -15.11 5.07
C GLN A 73 0.74 -15.93 4.53
N ASP A 74 0.46 -17.20 4.20
CA ASP A 74 1.42 -18.13 3.58
C ASP A 74 1.50 -18.02 2.04
N GLY A 75 0.72 -17.10 1.45
CA GLY A 75 0.66 -16.86 0.01
C GLY A 75 -0.31 -17.76 -0.76
N THR A 76 -0.81 -18.86 -0.18
CA THR A 76 -1.73 -19.79 -0.87
C THR A 76 -3.06 -19.12 -1.22
N ARG A 77 -3.53 -18.23 -0.34
CA ARG A 77 -4.76 -17.43 -0.50
C ARG A 77 -4.59 -16.21 -1.42
N LEU A 78 -3.36 -15.96 -1.90
CA LEU A 78 -3.05 -14.87 -2.83
C LEU A 78 -3.04 -15.34 -4.30
N SER A 79 -3.23 -16.63 -4.57
CA SER A 79 -3.38 -17.15 -5.94
C SER A 79 -4.46 -16.44 -6.76
N ALA A 80 -5.49 -15.89 -6.10
CA ALA A 80 -6.55 -15.09 -6.73
C ALA A 80 -6.03 -13.81 -7.41
N ILE A 81 -4.83 -13.32 -7.05
CA ILE A 81 -4.23 -12.13 -7.65
C ILE A 81 -3.11 -12.45 -8.65
N ASP A 82 -2.77 -13.71 -8.89
CA ASP A 82 -1.75 -14.09 -9.89
C ASP A 82 -1.99 -13.48 -11.29
N PRO A 83 -3.24 -13.37 -11.81
CA PRO A 83 -3.48 -12.76 -13.12
C PRO A 83 -3.16 -11.26 -13.21
N ILE A 84 -3.11 -10.57 -12.07
CA ILE A 84 -2.82 -9.12 -12.00
C ILE A 84 -1.38 -8.83 -11.54
N VAL A 85 -0.64 -9.85 -11.09
CA VAL A 85 0.79 -9.75 -10.81
C VAL A 85 1.53 -9.72 -12.14
N PRO A 86 2.45 -8.77 -12.36
CA PRO A 86 3.22 -8.73 -13.60
C PRO A 86 3.95 -10.06 -13.82
N PRO A 87 4.02 -10.57 -15.05
CA PRO A 87 4.78 -11.78 -15.33
C PRO A 87 6.25 -11.59 -14.94
N PRO A 88 6.98 -12.67 -14.61
CA PRO A 88 8.39 -12.64 -14.22
C PRO A 88 9.26 -11.69 -15.08
N ASN A 89 9.11 -11.76 -16.39
CA ASN A 89 9.85 -10.96 -17.37
C ASN A 89 9.60 -9.43 -17.30
N ALA A 90 8.57 -8.99 -16.58
CA ALA A 90 8.27 -7.58 -16.33
C ALA A 90 8.94 -7.04 -15.05
N TYR A 91 9.63 -7.89 -14.28
CA TYR A 91 10.36 -7.46 -13.10
C TYR A 91 11.68 -6.79 -13.49
N ARG A 92 11.94 -5.59 -12.93
CA ARG A 92 13.09 -4.74 -13.30
C ARG A 92 14.48 -5.37 -13.08
N HIS A 93 14.59 -6.54 -12.46
CA HIS A 93 15.87 -7.16 -12.07
C HIS A 93 16.01 -8.66 -12.41
N GLN A 94 15.26 -9.23 -13.35
CA GLN A 94 15.43 -10.65 -13.71
C GLN A 94 16.63 -10.98 -14.62
N SER A 95 17.49 -10.02 -14.95
CA SER A 95 18.70 -10.26 -15.74
C SER A 95 19.98 -10.36 -14.90
N GLN A 96 19.98 -11.12 -13.79
CA GLN A 96 21.21 -11.64 -13.17
C GLN A 96 20.92 -12.94 -12.40
N ARG A 97 20.79 -14.05 -13.12
CA ARG A 97 21.25 -15.38 -12.67
C ARG A 97 21.30 -16.33 -13.86
#